data_AF-A0A8F5VKC9-F1
#
_entry.id   AF-A0A8F5VKC9-F1
#
_cell.length_a   1.000
_cell.length_b   1.000
_cell.length_c   1.000
_cell.angle_alpha   90.00
_cell.angle_beta   90.00
_cell.angle_gamma   90.00
#
_symmetry.space_group_name_H-M   'P 1'
#
loop_
_entity.id
_entity.type
_entity.pdbx_description
1 polymer ?
#
loop_
_entity_poly.entity_id
_entity_poly.type
_entity_poly.pdbx_seq_one_letter_code
_entity_poly.pdbx_strand_id
1 'polypeptide(L)'
;MITWLENPQNYSYLRQDQYLSTSSRFPVKTIGKRIQEFSKLIGYELVEKRDSNTKGVYLYCHRFYWLKKHDRDLSPDGVYKGPREFGGRMPTEAVDPARLLERTPYMEDKGIIEIKV
;
A
#
# COMPACT_ATOMS: atom_id res chain seq x y z
N MET A 1 2.93 8.16 -8.28
CA MET A 1 2.62 8.89 -7.02
C MET A 1 1.68 7.99 -6.23
N ILE A 2 2.05 7.70 -4.99
CA ILE A 2 1.25 6.90 -4.07
C ILE A 2 0.13 7.74 -3.47
N THR A 3 -1.10 7.25 -3.60
CA THR A 3 -2.28 7.73 -2.88
C THR A 3 -2.46 6.87 -1.64
N TRP A 4 -2.22 7.48 -0.49
CA TRP A 4 -2.40 6.84 0.82
C TRP A 4 -3.84 7.00 1.30
N LEU A 5 -4.43 5.90 1.78
CA LEU A 5 -5.74 5.89 2.43
C LEU A 5 -5.62 6.02 3.95
N GLU A 6 -4.48 5.63 4.50
CA GLU A 6 -4.10 5.74 5.91
C GLU A 6 -2.64 6.16 6.03
N ASN A 7 -2.25 6.69 7.20
CA ASN A 7 -0.87 7.07 7.45
C ASN A 7 0.03 5.81 7.46
N PRO A 8 0.94 5.65 6.48
CA PRO A 8 1.79 4.48 6.37
C PRO A 8 2.86 4.40 7.48
N GLN A 9 3.13 5.49 8.21
CA GLN A 9 4.09 5.50 9.33
C GLN A 9 3.59 4.74 10.56
N ASN A 10 2.30 4.43 10.62
CA ASN A 10 1.72 3.63 11.70
C ASN A 10 2.10 2.15 11.62
N TYR A 11 2.80 1.74 10.56
CA TYR A 11 3.08 0.35 10.21
C TYR A 11 4.59 0.10 10.12
N SER A 12 5.05 -1.04 10.65
CA SER A 12 6.46 -1.41 10.56
C SER A 12 6.80 -2.04 9.20
N TYR A 13 5.80 -2.60 8.51
CA TYR A 13 5.90 -3.07 7.15
C TYR A 13 4.54 -3.05 6.45
N LEU A 14 4.57 -3.04 5.12
CA LEU A 14 3.40 -3.27 4.29
C LEU A 14 3.69 -4.38 3.29
N ARG A 15 2.65 -4.92 2.66
CA ARG A 15 2.78 -5.79 1.49
C ARG A 15 2.44 -4.99 0.24
N GLN A 16 3.11 -5.30 -0.86
CA GLN A 16 2.79 -4.75 -2.18
C GLN A 16 2.32 -5.84 -3.13
N ASP A 17 1.32 -5.50 -3.95
CA ASP A 17 0.84 -6.35 -5.04
C ASP A 17 0.50 -5.53 -6.28
N GLN A 18 0.42 -6.20 -7.42
CA GLN A 18 0.03 -5.60 -8.70
C GLN A 18 -1.42 -5.91 -9.04
N TYR A 19 -2.10 -4.93 -9.64
CA TYR A 19 -3.45 -5.05 -10.13
C TYR A 19 -3.55 -4.45 -11.53
N LEU A 20 -3.82 -5.30 -12.52
CA LEU A 20 -4.07 -4.86 -13.88
C LEU A 20 -5.56 -4.56 -14.08
N SER A 21 -5.83 -3.40 -14.68
CA SER A 21 -7.18 -2.97 -15.02
C SER A 21 -7.20 -2.24 -16.36
N THR A 22 -8.36 -2.22 -17.01
CA THR A 22 -8.62 -1.32 -18.15
C THR A 22 -9.01 0.09 -17.72
N SER A 23 -9.19 0.31 -16.40
CA SER A 23 -9.48 1.61 -15.81
C SER A 23 -8.20 2.30 -15.32
N SER A 24 -8.08 3.60 -15.63
CA SER A 24 -7.04 4.47 -15.07
C SER A 24 -7.22 4.72 -13.57
N ARG A 25 -8.41 4.47 -13.02
CA ARG A 25 -8.71 4.62 -11.60
C ARG A 25 -8.63 3.28 -10.90
N PHE A 26 -7.91 3.25 -9.78
CA PHE A 26 -7.84 2.07 -8.92
C PHE A 26 -9.19 1.81 -8.24
N PRO A 27 -9.74 0.58 -8.29
CA PRO A 27 -11.04 0.27 -7.73
C PRO A 27 -10.94 0.01 -6.21
N VAL A 28 -10.69 1.08 -5.44
CA VAL A 28 -10.49 1.05 -3.97
C VAL A 28 -11.59 0.26 -3.25
N LYS A 29 -12.87 0.52 -3.56
CA LYS A 29 -14.01 -0.15 -2.90
C LYS A 29 -14.05 -1.65 -3.19
N THR A 30 -13.74 -2.05 -4.42
CA THR A 30 -13.78 -3.45 -4.85
C THR A 30 -12.64 -4.23 -4.22
N ILE A 31 -11.42 -3.70 -4.31
CA ILE A 31 -10.24 -4.34 -3.71
C ILE A 31 -10.36 -4.33 -2.19
N GLY A 32 -10.74 -3.20 -1.60
CA GLY A 32 -10.98 -3.06 -0.17
C GLY A 32 -11.93 -4.13 0.35
N LYS A 33 -13.10 -4.31 -0.27
CA LYS A 33 -14.06 -5.38 0.09
C LYS A 33 -13.48 -6.79 -0.10
N ARG A 34 -12.81 -7.05 -1.22
CA ARG A 34 -12.22 -8.36 -1.54
C ARG A 34 -11.22 -8.81 -0.48
N ILE A 35 -10.44 -7.88 0.03
CA ILE A 35 -9.35 -8.18 0.96
C ILE A 35 -9.73 -7.91 2.42
N GLN A 36 -10.92 -7.33 2.66
CA GLN A 36 -11.40 -6.86 3.97
C GLN A 36 -11.40 -7.95 5.03
N GLU A 37 -11.63 -9.21 4.66
CA GLU A 37 -11.72 -10.32 5.61
C GLU A 37 -10.36 -10.64 6.24
N PHE A 38 -9.29 -10.63 5.45
CA PHE A 38 -7.94 -11.04 5.86
C PHE A 38 -6.94 -9.88 5.98
N SER A 39 -7.29 -8.68 5.49
CA SER A 39 -6.35 -7.55 5.41
C SER A 39 -7.02 -6.18 5.31
N LYS A 40 -6.19 -5.15 5.33
CA LYS A 40 -6.55 -3.74 5.21
C LYS A 40 -5.79 -3.12 4.05
N LEU A 41 -6.50 -2.39 3.18
CA LEU A 41 -5.90 -1.63 2.10
C LEU A 41 -5.38 -0.29 2.65
N ILE A 42 -4.10 0.00 2.46
CA ILE A 42 -3.41 1.17 3.03
C ILE A 42 -3.12 2.24 1.98
N GLY A 43 -2.82 1.85 0.74
CA GLY A 43 -2.53 2.80 -0.32
C GLY A 43 -2.48 2.15 -1.70
N TYR A 44 -2.34 2.98 -2.74
CA TYR A 44 -2.18 2.51 -4.11
C TYR A 44 -1.49 3.55 -4.99
N GLU A 45 -0.96 3.13 -6.12
CA GLU A 45 -0.42 4.00 -7.16
C GLU A 45 -0.66 3.42 -8.54
N LEU A 46 -0.77 4.30 -9.54
CA LEU A 46 -0.66 3.91 -10.94
C LEU A 46 0.82 3.85 -11.32
N VAL A 47 1.30 2.68 -11.72
CA VAL A 47 2.71 2.44 -12.08
C VAL A 47 2.93 2.62 -13.57
N GLU A 48 2.09 2.01 -14.40
CA GLU A 48 2.27 1.98 -15.85
C GLU A 48 0.93 2.09 -16.56
N LYS A 49 0.93 2.79 -17.70
CA LYS A 49 -0.10 2.70 -18.72
C LYS A 49 0.52 2.04 -19.95
N ARG A 50 -0.06 0.92 -20.39
CA ARG A 50 0.38 0.16 -21.56
C ARG A 50 -0.73 0.08 -22.60
N ASP A 51 -0.36 0.08 -23.87
CA ASP A 51 -1.27 -0.26 -24.95
C ASP A 51 -1.69 -1.73 -24.85
N SER A 52 -2.99 -1.99 -24.97
CA SER A 52 -3.44 -3.37 -25.14
C SER A 52 -3.31 -3.78 -26.61
N ASN A 53 -3.42 -5.09 -26.87
CA ASN A 53 -3.47 -5.61 -28.23
C ASN A 53 -4.71 -5.14 -29.02
N THR A 54 -5.67 -4.50 -28.35
CA THR A 54 -6.88 -3.94 -28.95
C THR A 54 -6.72 -2.44 -29.13
N LYS A 55 -6.92 -1.96 -30.36
CA LYS A 55 -6.82 -0.53 -30.70
C LYS A 55 -7.79 0.30 -29.85
N GLY A 56 -7.26 1.34 -29.20
CA GLY A 56 -8.03 2.25 -28.34
C GLY A 56 -8.29 1.74 -26.92
N VAL A 57 -7.79 0.55 -26.57
CA VAL A 57 -7.88 0.00 -25.21
C VAL A 57 -6.50 0.03 -24.56
N TYR A 58 -6.46 0.52 -23.32
CA TYR A 58 -5.25 0.63 -22.52
C TYR A 58 -5.35 -0.28 -21.29
N LEU A 59 -4.21 -0.82 -20.88
CA LEU A 59 -4.03 -1.51 -19.61
C LEU A 59 -3.29 -0.59 -18.64
N TYR A 60 -3.82 -0.49 -17.44
CA TYR A 60 -3.28 0.28 -16.35
C TYR A 60 -2.80 -0.69 -15.29
N CYS A 61 -1.50 -0.68 -15.03
CA CYS A 61 -0.88 -1.45 -13.95
C CYS A 61 -0.87 -0.59 -12.70
N HIS A 62 -1.69 -0.97 -11.73
CA HIS A 62 -1.73 -0.37 -10.41
C HIS A 62 -0.88 -1.21 -9.46
N ARG A 63 -0.20 -0.56 -8.53
CA ARG A 63 0.39 -1.21 -7.37
C ARG A 63 -0.40 -0.80 -6.15
N PHE A 64 -0.73 -1.75 -5.29
CA PHE A 64 -1.45 -1.44 -4.06
C PHE A 64 -0.73 -2.00 -2.84
N TYR A 65 -0.90 -1.30 -1.74
CA TYR A 65 -0.23 -1.52 -0.48
C TYR A 65 -1.25 -1.93 0.56
N TRP A 66 -1.00 -3.04 1.25
CA TRP A 66 -1.96 -3.65 2.15
C TRP A 66 -1.27 -4.32 3.34
N LEU A 67 -2.03 -4.53 4.41
CA LEU A 67 -1.55 -5.16 5.64
C LEU A 67 -2.49 -6.29 6.05
N LYS A 68 -1.97 -7.51 6.30
CA LYS A 68 -2.83 -8.59 6.83
C LYS A 68 -3.30 -8.24 8.24
N LYS A 69 -4.53 -8.61 8.59
CA LYS A 69 -5.04 -8.44 9.97
C LYS A 69 -4.22 -9.22 11.00
N HIS A 70 -3.67 -10.36 10.58
CA HIS A 70 -2.83 -11.23 11.41
C HIS A 70 -1.33 -10.93 11.29
N ASP A 71 -0.95 -10.01 10.40
CA ASP A 71 0.40 -9.48 10.36
C ASP A 71 0.56 -8.62 11.63
N ARG A 72 1.15 -9.22 12.68
CA ARG A 72 1.35 -8.60 13.99
C ARG A 72 2.39 -7.49 13.89
N ASP A 73 1.96 -6.34 13.41
CA ASP A 73 2.77 -5.14 13.26
C ASP A 73 3.07 -4.45 14.61
N LEU A 74 2.29 -4.81 15.66
CA LEU A 74 2.42 -4.32 17.04
C LEU A 74 3.22 -5.25 17.96
N SER A 75 3.90 -6.27 17.41
CA SER A 75 4.82 -7.10 18.18
C SER A 75 6.25 -6.71 17.79
N PRO A 76 7.07 -6.19 18.72
CA PRO A 76 8.48 -5.88 18.45
C PRO A 76 9.27 -7.10 17.93
N ASP A 77 8.83 -8.30 18.34
CA ASP A 77 9.31 -9.63 17.94
C ASP A 77 8.42 -10.30 16.88
N GLY A 78 7.59 -9.52 16.18
CA GLY A 78 6.63 -10.02 15.20
C GLY A 78 7.30 -10.91 14.14
N VAL A 79 6.50 -11.78 13.51
CA VAL A 79 6.91 -12.95 12.68
C VAL A 79 8.05 -12.71 11.66
N TYR A 80 8.30 -11.45 11.27
CA TYR A 80 9.33 -11.07 10.30
C TYR A 80 10.52 -10.26 10.87
N LYS A 81 10.55 -10.06 12.19
CA LYS A 81 11.65 -9.50 12.98
C LYS A 81 12.35 -10.56 13.83
N GLY A 82 12.25 -11.84 13.48
CA GLY A 82 13.10 -12.81 14.18
C GLY A 82 14.56 -12.62 13.79
N PRO A 83 15.52 -12.83 14.71
CA PRO A 83 16.94 -12.88 14.38
C PRO A 83 17.17 -13.87 13.23
N ARG A 84 18.25 -13.68 12.46
CA ARG A 84 18.66 -14.49 11.28
C ARG A 84 18.56 -16.02 11.47
N GLU A 85 18.42 -16.48 12.71
CA GLU A 85 18.37 -17.87 13.14
C GLU A 85 16.95 -18.40 13.46
N PHE A 86 15.93 -17.55 13.69
CA PHE A 86 14.54 -17.98 13.98
C PHE A 86 13.42 -17.13 13.34
N GLY A 87 13.75 -16.01 12.68
CA GLY A 87 12.78 -15.20 11.93
C GLY A 87 12.58 -15.74 10.52
N GLY A 88 11.33 -16.07 10.17
CA GLY A 88 10.98 -16.36 8.78
C GLY A 88 11.41 -15.18 7.90
N ARG A 89 12.09 -15.47 6.77
CA ARG A 89 12.47 -14.43 5.81
C ARG A 89 11.27 -13.55 5.51
N MET A 90 11.46 -12.23 5.50
CA MET A 90 10.44 -11.30 5.05
C MET A 90 9.84 -11.79 3.72
N PRO A 91 8.49 -11.79 3.56
CA PRO A 91 7.86 -12.13 2.30
C PRO A 91 8.47 -11.27 1.19
N THR A 92 8.61 -11.82 -0.01
CA THR A 92 9.11 -11.05 -1.18
C THR A 92 8.24 -9.82 -1.46
N GLU A 93 6.97 -9.86 -1.05
CA GLU A 93 5.99 -8.78 -1.14
C GLU A 93 6.16 -7.70 -0.07
N ALA A 94 6.97 -7.94 0.98
CA ALA A 94 7.11 -7.01 2.09
C ALA A 94 7.93 -5.78 1.68
N VAL A 95 7.43 -4.60 2.05
CA VAL A 95 8.04 -3.31 1.78
C VAL A 95 8.06 -2.46 3.05
N ASP A 96 9.13 -1.68 3.20
CA ASP A 96 9.30 -0.72 4.29
C ASP A 96 8.58 0.59 3.96
N PRO A 97 7.56 0.99 4.75
CA PRO A 97 6.81 2.23 4.56
C PRO A 97 7.69 3.48 4.63
N ALA A 98 8.75 3.48 5.45
CA ALA A 98 9.65 4.62 5.57
C ALA A 98 10.36 4.91 4.24
N ARG A 99 10.81 3.85 3.54
CA ARG A 99 11.41 3.96 2.19
C ARG A 99 10.42 4.41 1.13
N LEU A 100 9.14 4.05 1.27
CA LEU A 100 8.10 4.52 0.35
C LEU A 100 7.82 6.01 0.52
N LEU A 101 7.88 6.51 1.77
CA LEU A 101 7.67 7.93 2.10
C LEU A 101 8.78 8.84 1.60
N GLU A 102 10.02 8.37 1.55
CA GLU A 102 11.14 9.10 0.93
C GLU A 102 10.86 9.41 -0.56
N ARG A 103 10.14 8.51 -1.25
CA ARG A 103 9.79 8.64 -2.68
C ARG A 103 8.44 9.32 -2.89
N THR A 104 7.54 9.25 -1.92
CA THR A 104 6.23 9.90 -1.98
C THR A 104 5.76 10.25 -0.56
N PRO A 105 5.97 11.50 -0.10
CA PRO A 105 5.60 11.89 1.25
C PRO A 105 4.09 11.79 1.48
N TYR A 106 3.70 11.30 2.66
CA TYR A 106 2.32 11.39 3.13
C TYR A 106 2.02 12.83 3.50
N MET A 107 1.16 13.49 2.74
CA MET A 107 0.60 14.78 3.12
C MET A 107 -0.60 14.52 4.01
N GLU A 108 -0.39 14.57 5.32
CA GLU A 108 -1.49 14.68 6.26
C GLU A 108 -2.15 16.04 6.00
N ASP A 109 -3.43 16.03 5.62
CA ASP A 109 -4.21 17.24 5.41
C ASP A 109 -4.39 17.92 6.78
N LYS A 110 -3.37 18.68 7.19
CA LYS A 110 -3.44 19.52 8.38
C LYS A 110 -4.41 20.62 8.05
N GLY A 111 -5.68 20.40 8.39
CA GLY A 111 -6.68 21.45 8.47
C GLY A 111 -6.08 22.64 9.21
N ILE A 112 -5.81 23.71 8.46
CA ILE A 112 -5.37 24.99 9.00
C ILE A 112 -6.55 25.53 9.81
N ILE A 113 -6.54 25.31 11.12
CA ILE A 113 -7.38 26.08 12.02
C ILE A 113 -6.66 27.41 12.21
N GLU A 114 -6.98 28.40 11.38
CA GLU A 114 -6.63 29.79 11.65
C GLU A 114 -7.31 30.19 12.97
N ILE A 115 -6.56 30.22 14.06
CA ILE A 115 -6.96 30.96 15.26
C ILE A 115 -6.57 32.41 14.99
N LYS A 116 -7.54 33.23 14.57
CA LYS A 116 -7.43 34.69 14.63
C LYS A 116 -7.35 35.10 16.10
N VAL A 117 -6.21 35.69 16.48
CA VAL A 117 -6.02 36.48 17.70
C VAL A 117 -6.54 37.89 17.45
#